data_AF-A0A5P3VEQ0-F1
#
_entry.id   AF-A0A5P3VEQ0-F1
#
_cell.length_a   1.000
_cell.length_b   1.000
_cell.length_c   1.000
_cell.angle_alpha   90.00
_cell.angle_beta   90.00
_cell.angle_gamma   90.00
#
_symmetry.space_group_name_H-M   'P 1'
#
loop_
_entity.id
_entity.type
_entity.pdbx_description
1 polymer ?
#
loop_
_entity_poly.entity_id
_entity_poly.type
_entity_poly.pdbx_seq_one_letter_code
_entity_poly.pdbx_strand_id
1 'polypeptide(L)'
;MQRTLSRKLCSVVLASAACFGAGAMSTAVHAQAAPATQAALLDELFSKQAITELLYKYPRALDRLDRDMLLSIAHPEARMQFGKQVFPSWSAYVDWLIKAHTAMLGNNHRISNILIEVKGDKAVSESTGTATLLVKREGQDDQYEERWMHSRYLDTWSRRNGKWALDSRQTVPDYRRISYVSAEDVKKRYEVAPRLGKADPSYALFGEK
;
A
#
# COMPACT_ATOMS: atom_id res chain seq x y z
N MET A 1 24.43 18.77 52.09
CA MET A 1 25.12 20.03 51.70
C MET A 1 25.05 20.14 50.19
N GLN A 2 24.10 20.93 49.65
CA GLN A 2 24.30 22.29 49.10
C GLN A 2 25.19 22.27 47.84
N ARG A 3 24.60 22.44 46.63
CA ARG A 3 24.49 23.70 45.85
C ARG A 3 25.89 24.26 45.49
N THR A 4 26.25 24.55 44.26
CA THR A 4 25.64 25.55 43.35
C THR A 4 26.27 25.50 41.95
N LEU A 5 25.46 25.77 40.92
CA LEU A 5 25.90 26.19 39.58
C LEU A 5 26.64 27.55 39.65
N SER A 6 27.68 27.72 38.84
CA SER A 6 28.26 29.03 38.54
C SER A 6 28.21 29.28 37.03
N ARG A 7 27.35 30.21 36.62
CA ARG A 7 27.34 30.84 35.30
C ARG A 7 28.45 31.90 35.27
N LYS A 8 29.33 31.84 34.27
CA LYS A 8 30.11 33.01 33.84
C LYS A 8 29.67 33.40 32.43
N LEU A 9 28.87 34.47 32.35
CA LEU A 9 28.81 35.28 31.14
C LEU A 9 30.11 36.07 31.04
N CYS A 10 30.76 36.02 29.89
CA CYS A 10 31.76 37.01 29.50
C CYS A 10 31.33 37.53 28.12
N SER A 11 30.86 38.78 28.10
CA SER A 11 30.52 39.53 26.90
C SER A 11 31.79 40.14 26.35
N VAL A 12 32.15 39.86 25.10
CA VAL A 12 33.04 40.73 24.30
C VAL A 12 32.51 40.79 22.87
N VAL A 13 32.21 42.02 22.46
CA VAL A 13 31.79 42.46 21.13
C VAL A 13 33.00 42.43 20.19
N LEU A 14 32.84 41.93 18.97
CA LEU A 14 33.74 42.27 17.86
C LEU A 14 33.00 42.26 16.50
N ALA A 15 32.83 43.49 16.01
CA ALA A 15 32.89 43.99 14.64
C ALA A 15 32.27 43.19 13.48
N SER A 16 31.23 43.80 12.90
CA SER A 16 30.71 43.57 11.55
C SER A 16 31.78 43.72 10.46
N ALA A 17 31.82 42.77 9.54
CA ALA A 17 32.26 43.00 8.16
C ALA A 17 31.22 42.35 7.24
N ALA A 18 30.26 43.17 6.77
CA ALA A 18 29.30 42.77 5.77
C ALA A 18 29.95 42.91 4.39
N CYS A 19 30.41 41.79 3.81
CA CYS A 19 30.68 41.71 2.38
C CYS A 19 29.32 41.54 1.67
N PHE A 20 28.72 42.64 1.24
CA PHE A 20 27.59 42.59 0.31
C PHE A 20 28.10 42.20 -1.08
N GLY A 21 28.13 40.90 -1.36
CA GLY A 21 28.19 40.40 -2.73
C GLY A 21 26.86 40.68 -3.42
N ALA A 22 26.86 41.53 -4.43
CA ALA A 22 25.73 41.74 -5.33
C ALA A 22 25.55 40.50 -6.22
N GLY A 23 24.98 39.44 -5.65
CA GLY A 23 24.44 38.31 -6.41
C GLY A 23 23.06 38.70 -6.92
N ALA A 24 22.90 38.80 -8.23
CA ALA A 24 21.61 38.97 -8.87
C ALA A 24 20.71 37.79 -8.46
N MET A 25 19.72 38.05 -7.60
CA MET A 25 18.69 37.07 -7.30
C MET A 25 17.84 36.90 -8.56
N SER A 26 18.05 35.78 -9.25
CA SER A 26 17.17 35.30 -10.30
C SER A 26 15.79 35.06 -9.67
N THR A 27 14.89 36.01 -9.85
CA THR A 27 13.46 35.84 -9.56
C THR A 27 12.88 34.95 -10.65
N ALA A 28 13.08 33.64 -10.52
CA ALA A 28 12.22 32.68 -11.17
C ALA A 28 10.83 32.87 -10.56
N VAL A 29 10.03 33.73 -11.21
CA VAL A 29 8.61 33.87 -10.95
C VAL A 29 8.02 32.48 -11.16
N HIS A 30 7.67 31.79 -10.08
CA HIS A 30 6.81 30.61 -10.17
C HIS A 30 5.52 31.10 -10.82
N ALA A 31 5.37 30.82 -12.12
CA ALA A 31 4.13 31.03 -12.81
C ALA A 31 3.07 30.22 -12.07
N GLN A 32 2.20 30.92 -11.34
CA GLN A 32 1.04 30.32 -10.71
C GLN A 32 0.18 29.76 -11.84
N ALA A 33 0.06 28.43 -11.93
CA ALA A 33 -0.84 27.80 -12.88
C ALA A 33 -2.25 28.37 -12.70
N ALA A 34 -2.96 28.62 -13.81
CA ALA A 34 -4.35 29.05 -13.76
C ALA A 34 -5.16 28.08 -12.89
N PRO A 35 -6.08 28.58 -12.05
CA PRO A 35 -6.85 27.72 -11.15
C PRO A 35 -7.64 26.69 -11.97
N ALA A 36 -7.59 25.44 -11.53
CA ALA A 36 -8.32 24.35 -12.16
C ALA A 36 -9.82 24.66 -12.18
N THR A 37 -10.49 24.28 -13.28
CA THR A 37 -11.95 24.43 -13.38
C THR A 37 -12.65 23.50 -12.38
N GLN A 38 -13.88 23.83 -11.98
CA GLN A 38 -14.68 22.98 -11.10
C GLN A 38 -14.86 21.56 -11.69
N ALA A 39 -15.05 21.45 -13.01
CA ALA A 39 -15.14 20.15 -13.69
C ALA A 39 -13.85 19.33 -13.56
N ALA A 40 -12.68 19.96 -13.68
CA ALA A 40 -11.39 19.29 -13.51
C ALA A 40 -11.18 18.83 -12.05
N LEU A 41 -11.57 19.65 -11.07
CA LEU A 41 -11.49 19.28 -9.65
C LEU A 41 -12.42 18.10 -9.31
N LEU A 42 -13.62 18.06 -9.88
CA LEU A 42 -14.55 16.94 -9.71
C LEU A 42 -14.02 15.66 -10.37
N ASP A 43 -13.47 15.76 -11.58
CA ASP A 43 -12.86 14.61 -12.26
C ASP A 43 -11.68 14.03 -11.48
N GLU A 44 -10.85 14.91 -10.88
CA GLU A 44 -9.75 14.50 -10.01
C GLU A 44 -10.28 13.76 -8.77
N LEU A 45 -11.31 14.28 -8.10
CA LEU A 45 -11.92 13.63 -6.94
C LEU A 45 -12.52 12.26 -7.28
N PHE A 46 -13.25 12.15 -8.39
CA PHE A 46 -13.79 10.87 -8.87
C PHE A 46 -12.69 9.88 -9.21
N SER A 47 -11.60 10.34 -9.82
CA SER A 47 -10.46 9.51 -10.16
C SER A 47 -9.76 8.97 -8.91
N LYS A 48 -9.53 9.83 -7.90
CA LYS A 48 -8.97 9.43 -6.61
C LYS A 48 -9.86 8.40 -5.91
N GLN A 49 -11.17 8.60 -5.90
CA GLN A 49 -12.12 7.66 -5.29
C GLN A 49 -12.13 6.31 -6.03
N ALA A 50 -12.20 6.32 -7.36
CA ALA A 50 -12.20 5.11 -8.18
C ALA A 50 -10.93 4.27 -7.95
N ILE A 51 -9.75 4.90 -7.91
CA ILE A 51 -8.48 4.22 -7.62
C ILE A 51 -8.46 3.69 -6.18
N THR A 52 -8.95 4.46 -5.20
CA THR A 52 -9.04 4.04 -3.80
C THR A 52 -9.91 2.79 -3.63
N GLU A 53 -11.04 2.72 -4.33
CA GLU A 53 -11.90 1.53 -4.32
C GLU A 53 -11.23 0.31 -4.94
N LEU A 54 -10.45 0.47 -6.02
CA LEU A 54 -9.65 -0.61 -6.60
C LEU A 54 -8.57 -1.11 -5.64
N LEU A 55 -7.90 -0.19 -4.92
CA LEU A 55 -6.96 -0.52 -3.86
C LEU A 55 -7.64 -1.36 -2.77
N TYR A 56 -8.82 -0.97 -2.27
CA TYR A 56 -9.53 -1.75 -1.25
C TYR A 56 -10.16 -3.04 -1.77
N LYS A 57 -10.45 -3.14 -3.07
CA LYS A 57 -10.93 -4.37 -3.71
C LYS A 57 -9.86 -5.47 -3.67
N TYR A 58 -8.58 -5.12 -3.75
CA TYR A 58 -7.47 -6.08 -3.71
C TYR A 58 -7.46 -6.99 -2.47
N PRO A 59 -7.35 -6.47 -1.23
CA PRO A 59 -7.36 -7.33 -0.03
C PRO A 59 -8.69 -8.06 0.14
N ARG A 60 -9.83 -7.41 -0.19
CA ARG A 60 -11.15 -8.06 -0.15
C ARG A 60 -11.17 -9.33 -1.00
N ALA A 61 -10.69 -9.23 -2.24
CA ALA A 61 -10.68 -10.32 -3.21
C ALA A 61 -9.66 -11.40 -2.82
N LEU A 62 -8.44 -11.01 -2.46
CA LEU A 62 -7.38 -11.94 -2.09
C LEU A 62 -7.74 -12.78 -0.86
N ASP A 63 -8.23 -12.14 0.20
CA ASP A 63 -8.59 -12.81 1.45
C ASP A 63 -9.71 -13.84 1.25
N ARG A 64 -10.53 -13.67 0.20
CA ARG A 64 -11.64 -14.56 -0.19
C ARG A 64 -11.29 -15.51 -1.33
N LEU A 65 -10.06 -15.48 -1.84
CA LEU A 65 -9.63 -16.21 -3.04
C LEU A 65 -10.52 -15.93 -4.27
N ASP A 66 -11.06 -14.72 -4.39
CA ASP A 66 -11.93 -14.31 -5.50
C ASP A 66 -11.10 -13.87 -6.71
N ARG A 67 -10.78 -14.86 -7.55
CA ARG A 67 -9.95 -14.66 -8.74
C ARG A 67 -10.54 -13.64 -9.71
N ASP A 68 -11.85 -13.69 -9.96
CA ASP A 68 -12.49 -12.79 -10.93
C ASP A 68 -12.48 -11.35 -10.43
N MET A 69 -12.71 -11.15 -9.13
CA MET A 69 -12.61 -9.82 -8.52
C MET A 69 -11.17 -9.30 -8.57
N LEU A 70 -10.16 -10.15 -8.32
CA LEU A 70 -8.75 -9.78 -8.48
C LEU A 70 -8.46 -9.35 -9.92
N LEU A 71 -8.87 -10.14 -10.92
CA LEU A 71 -8.67 -9.83 -12.34
C LEU A 71 -9.31 -8.50 -12.77
N SER A 72 -10.38 -8.07 -12.11
CA SER A 72 -11.07 -6.80 -12.41
C SER A 72 -10.29 -5.53 -12.02
N ILE A 73 -9.17 -5.66 -11.30
CA ILE A 73 -8.45 -4.51 -10.70
C ILE A 73 -7.47 -3.86 -11.68
N ALA A 74 -6.91 -4.63 -12.61
CA ALA A 74 -5.81 -4.19 -13.45
C ALA A 74 -6.14 -4.34 -14.94
N HIS A 75 -5.41 -3.59 -15.77
CA HIS A 75 -5.37 -3.88 -17.20
C HIS A 75 -4.70 -5.26 -17.43
N PRO A 76 -5.10 -6.02 -18.46
CA PRO A 76 -4.57 -7.38 -18.69
C PRO A 76 -3.04 -7.45 -18.79
N GLU A 77 -2.42 -6.42 -19.37
CA GLU A 77 -0.98 -6.30 -19.58
C GLU A 77 -0.22 -5.69 -18.38
N ALA A 78 -0.90 -5.44 -17.27
CA ALA A 78 -0.29 -4.80 -16.13
C ALA A 78 0.87 -5.63 -15.55
N ARG A 79 1.95 -4.97 -15.17
CA ARG A 79 3.18 -5.62 -14.72
C ARG A 79 3.38 -5.51 -13.22
N MET A 80 3.86 -6.59 -12.64
CA MET A 80 3.96 -6.72 -11.19
C MET A 80 5.37 -7.03 -10.76
N GLN A 81 5.80 -6.40 -9.68
CA GLN A 81 7.03 -6.76 -8.98
C GLN A 81 6.74 -6.97 -7.50
N PHE A 82 7.08 -8.16 -6.99
CA PHE A 82 7.01 -8.50 -5.58
C PHE A 82 8.41 -8.78 -5.05
N GLY A 83 9.01 -7.80 -4.38
CA GLY A 83 10.43 -7.85 -4.02
C GLY A 83 11.30 -7.98 -5.27
N LYS A 84 11.99 -9.12 -5.41
CA LYS A 84 12.83 -9.42 -6.60
C LYS A 84 12.09 -10.18 -7.71
N GLN A 85 10.91 -10.71 -7.42
CA GLN A 85 10.14 -11.49 -8.39
C GLN A 85 9.33 -10.56 -9.29
N VAL A 86 9.46 -10.73 -10.60
CA VAL A 86 8.72 -9.96 -11.61
C VAL A 86 7.72 -10.89 -12.28
N PHE A 87 6.51 -10.39 -12.52
CA PHE A 87 5.46 -11.10 -13.22
C PHE A 87 5.12 -10.35 -14.51
N PRO A 88 5.01 -11.08 -15.64
CA PRO A 88 4.84 -10.47 -16.95
C PRO A 88 3.43 -9.91 -17.19
N SER A 89 2.44 -10.33 -16.41
CA SER A 89 1.04 -9.91 -16.51
C SER A 89 0.34 -9.93 -15.15
N TRP A 90 -0.81 -9.25 -15.07
CA TRP A 90 -1.66 -9.28 -13.88
C TRP A 90 -2.21 -10.68 -13.61
N SER A 91 -2.63 -11.41 -14.66
CA SER A 91 -3.14 -12.78 -14.51
C SER A 91 -2.11 -13.73 -13.89
N ALA A 92 -0.84 -13.64 -14.33
CA ALA A 92 0.23 -14.46 -13.77
C ALA A 92 0.49 -14.15 -12.29
N TYR A 93 0.38 -12.87 -11.91
CA TYR A 93 0.48 -12.47 -10.52
C TYR A 93 -0.71 -12.96 -9.68
N VAL A 94 -1.94 -12.88 -10.21
CA VAL A 94 -3.15 -13.39 -9.57
C VAL A 94 -3.09 -14.90 -9.36
N ASP A 95 -2.64 -15.66 -10.35
CA ASP A 95 -2.51 -17.11 -10.22
C ASP A 95 -1.48 -17.49 -9.15
N TRP A 96 -0.36 -16.75 -9.08
CA TRP A 96 0.63 -16.92 -8.02
C TRP A 96 0.06 -16.57 -6.63
N LEU A 97 -0.67 -15.46 -6.51
CA LEU A 97 -1.33 -15.06 -5.26
C LEU A 97 -2.32 -16.13 -4.79
N ILE A 98 -3.24 -16.56 -5.65
CA ILE A 98 -4.24 -17.57 -5.31
C ILE A 98 -3.54 -18.86 -4.86
N LYS A 99 -2.56 -19.35 -5.62
CA LYS A 99 -1.80 -20.55 -5.24
C LYS A 99 -1.14 -20.40 -3.88
N ALA A 100 -0.48 -19.27 -3.62
CA ALA A 100 0.18 -19.02 -2.33
C ALA A 100 -0.83 -19.01 -1.17
N HIS A 101 -2.01 -18.43 -1.37
CA HIS A 101 -3.00 -18.23 -0.30
C HIS A 101 -3.88 -19.45 -0.05
N THR A 102 -4.13 -20.31 -1.06
CA THR A 102 -4.93 -21.53 -0.92
C THR A 102 -4.36 -22.49 0.14
N ALA A 103 -3.05 -22.56 0.29
CA ALA A 103 -2.39 -23.44 1.27
C ALA A 103 -2.31 -22.85 2.69
N MET A 104 -2.67 -21.58 2.89
CA MET A 104 -2.59 -20.94 4.21
C MET A 104 -3.80 -21.30 5.06
N LEU A 105 -3.62 -21.41 6.37
CA LEU A 105 -4.72 -21.62 7.30
C LEU A 105 -5.54 -20.33 7.46
N GLY A 106 -4.87 -19.19 7.61
CA GLY A 106 -5.50 -17.88 7.72
C GLY A 106 -4.69 -16.80 7.00
N ASN A 107 -5.37 -15.78 6.48
CA ASN A 107 -4.74 -14.59 5.94
C ASN A 107 -5.67 -13.38 6.10
N ASN A 108 -5.10 -12.23 6.38
CA ASN A 108 -5.79 -10.96 6.29
C ASN A 108 -4.85 -9.88 5.74
N HIS A 109 -5.35 -9.13 4.76
CA HIS A 109 -4.64 -8.01 4.19
C HIS A 109 -5.36 -6.70 4.50
N ARG A 110 -4.60 -5.66 4.80
CA ARG A 110 -5.09 -4.28 4.96
C ARG A 110 -4.26 -3.35 4.11
N ILE A 111 -4.93 -2.36 3.54
CA ILE A 111 -4.30 -1.23 2.85
C ILE A 111 -4.70 0.04 3.57
N SER A 112 -3.74 0.93 3.80
CA SER A 112 -3.92 2.22 4.47
C SER A 112 -2.98 3.28 3.90
N ASN A 113 -3.07 4.51 4.42
CA ASN A 113 -2.17 5.62 4.11
C ASN A 113 -2.04 5.87 2.59
N ILE A 114 -3.18 5.93 1.92
CA ILE A 114 -3.27 6.05 0.46
C ILE A 114 -3.00 7.49 0.05
N LEU A 115 -2.01 7.68 -0.82
CA LEU A 115 -1.71 8.93 -1.51
C LEU A 115 -1.89 8.72 -3.01
N ILE A 116 -2.59 9.62 -3.70
CA ILE A 116 -2.87 9.52 -5.13
C ILE A 116 -2.62 10.87 -5.81
N GLU A 117 -1.87 10.87 -6.90
CA GLU A 117 -1.74 12.00 -7.82
C GLU A 117 -2.34 11.65 -9.17
N VAL A 118 -3.23 12.51 -9.68
CA VAL A 118 -3.92 12.33 -10.96
C VAL A 118 -3.44 13.40 -11.95
N LYS A 119 -3.18 12.98 -13.18
CA LYS A 119 -2.80 13.84 -14.32
C LYS A 119 -3.57 13.38 -15.55
N GLY A 120 -4.76 13.96 -15.75
CA GLY A 120 -5.70 13.53 -16.80
C GLY A 120 -6.07 12.06 -16.60
N ASP A 121 -5.87 11.25 -17.64
CA ASP A 121 -6.19 9.81 -17.63
C ASP A 121 -5.05 8.93 -17.08
N LYS A 122 -4.08 9.51 -16.37
CA LYS A 122 -3.00 8.78 -15.69
C LYS A 122 -2.94 9.15 -14.22
N ALA A 123 -2.54 8.21 -13.38
CA ALA A 123 -2.32 8.48 -11.97
C ALA A 123 -1.21 7.60 -11.40
N VAL A 124 -0.68 8.02 -10.26
CA VAL A 124 0.22 7.23 -9.43
C VAL A 124 -0.35 7.15 -8.02
N SER A 125 -0.05 6.08 -7.30
CA SER A 125 -0.37 6.01 -5.88
C SER A 125 0.72 5.34 -5.06
N GLU A 126 0.84 5.79 -3.82
CA GLU A 126 1.54 5.07 -2.75
C GLU A 126 0.52 4.64 -1.70
N SER A 127 0.62 3.41 -1.23
CA SER A 127 -0.18 2.92 -0.10
C SER A 127 0.61 1.95 0.75
N THR A 128 0.26 1.85 2.03
CA THR A 128 0.89 0.89 2.95
C THR A 128 0.03 -0.37 3.06
N GLY A 129 0.63 -1.52 2.81
CA GLY A 129 0.03 -2.84 2.97
C GLY A 129 0.51 -3.52 4.25
N THR A 130 -0.41 -4.09 5.02
CA THR A 130 -0.09 -5.05 6.09
C THR A 130 -0.73 -6.40 5.80
N ALA A 131 -0.01 -7.47 6.12
CA ALA A 131 -0.52 -8.84 6.00
C ALA A 131 -0.23 -9.62 7.28
N THR A 132 -1.25 -10.28 7.80
CA THR A 132 -1.14 -11.27 8.88
C THR A 132 -1.52 -12.63 8.31
N LEU A 133 -0.56 -13.55 8.29
CA LEU A 133 -0.70 -14.86 7.65
C LEU A 133 -0.41 -15.96 8.66
N LEU A 134 -1.21 -17.02 8.63
CA LEU A 134 -0.98 -18.25 9.36
C LEU A 134 -0.74 -19.37 8.35
N VAL A 135 0.51 -19.81 8.23
CA VAL A 135 0.98 -20.70 7.17
C VAL A 135 1.54 -21.97 7.80
N LYS A 136 1.20 -23.15 7.28
CA LYS A 136 1.83 -24.40 7.73
C LYS A 136 3.33 -24.35 7.38
N ARG A 137 4.19 -24.74 8.32
CA ARG A 137 5.63 -24.73 8.09
C ARG A 137 6.00 -25.89 7.15
N GLU A 138 6.78 -25.59 6.12
CA GLU A 138 7.21 -26.61 5.16
C GLU A 138 8.07 -27.68 5.84
N GLY A 139 7.71 -28.95 5.61
CA GLY A 139 8.40 -30.10 6.21
C GLY A 139 8.19 -30.28 7.73
N GLN A 140 7.30 -29.52 8.36
CA GLN A 140 7.01 -29.63 9.80
C GLN A 140 5.51 -29.63 10.05
N ASP A 141 4.93 -30.82 10.19
CA ASP A 141 3.48 -31.00 10.30
C ASP A 141 2.88 -30.49 11.62
N ASP A 142 3.72 -30.34 12.65
CA ASP A 142 3.36 -29.92 14.00
C ASP A 142 3.58 -28.41 14.25
N GLN A 143 3.93 -27.63 13.21
CA GLN A 143 4.22 -26.21 13.35
C GLN A 143 3.60 -25.35 12.25
N TYR A 144 3.28 -24.12 12.64
CA TYR A 144 2.88 -23.04 11.76
C TYR A 144 3.82 -21.85 11.91
N GLU A 145 3.85 -21.03 10.88
CA GLU A 145 4.43 -19.71 10.87
C GLU A 145 3.33 -18.67 10.94
N GLU A 146 3.34 -17.85 11.99
CA GLU A 146 2.60 -16.60 12.03
C GLU A 146 3.48 -15.49 11.45
N ARG A 147 3.09 -14.98 10.28
CA ARG A 147 3.84 -13.98 9.53
C ARG A 147 3.14 -12.65 9.62
N TRP A 148 3.88 -11.63 10.07
CA TRP A 148 3.46 -10.24 10.09
C TRP A 148 4.31 -9.48 9.08
N MET A 149 3.68 -8.95 8.04
CA MET A 149 4.38 -8.32 6.92
C MET A 149 3.89 -6.87 6.75
N HIS A 150 4.84 -5.99 6.47
CA HIS A 150 4.58 -4.58 6.14
C HIS A 150 5.25 -4.26 4.81
N SER A 151 4.55 -3.55 3.94
CA SER A 151 5.02 -3.20 2.61
C SER A 151 4.44 -1.87 2.15
N ARG A 152 5.08 -1.25 1.17
CA ARG A 152 4.51 -0.19 0.35
C ARG A 152 4.14 -0.73 -1.02
N TYR A 153 2.99 -0.33 -1.53
CA TYR A 153 2.57 -0.54 -2.92
C TYR A 153 2.76 0.77 -3.67
N LEU A 154 3.66 0.76 -4.65
CA LEU A 154 3.90 1.87 -5.56
C LEU A 154 3.27 1.51 -6.89
N ASP A 155 2.19 2.21 -7.22
CA ASP A 155 1.29 1.83 -8.29
C ASP A 155 1.21 2.91 -9.37
N THR A 156 1.07 2.47 -10.62
CA THR A 156 0.70 3.34 -11.74
C THR A 156 -0.65 2.91 -12.30
N TRP A 157 -1.43 3.88 -12.74
CA TRP A 157 -2.82 3.69 -13.16
C TRP A 157 -3.11 4.45 -14.45
N SER A 158 -4.03 3.91 -15.24
CA SER A 158 -4.60 4.62 -16.38
C SER A 158 -6.10 4.42 -16.48
N ARG A 159 -6.78 5.48 -16.90
CA ARG A 159 -8.19 5.46 -17.29
C ARG A 159 -8.29 5.18 -18.78
N ARG A 160 -8.98 4.10 -19.15
CA ARG A 160 -9.24 3.74 -20.55
C ARG A 160 -10.72 3.51 -20.73
N ASN A 161 -11.32 4.13 -21.75
CA ASN A 161 -12.76 4.06 -21.99
C ASN A 161 -13.58 4.39 -20.72
N GLY A 162 -13.15 5.43 -19.99
CA GLY A 162 -13.79 5.88 -18.74
C GLY A 162 -13.54 5.02 -17.50
N LYS A 163 -12.74 3.95 -17.58
CA LYS A 163 -12.47 3.04 -16.45
C LYS A 163 -11.00 3.09 -16.01
N TRP A 164 -10.77 3.40 -14.74
CA TRP A 164 -9.47 3.28 -14.10
C TRP A 164 -9.13 1.80 -13.88
N ALA A 165 -7.87 1.43 -14.14
CA ALA A 165 -7.30 0.17 -13.70
C ALA A 165 -5.78 0.30 -13.49
N LEU A 166 -5.21 -0.64 -12.74
CA LEU A 166 -3.78 -0.71 -12.47
C LEU A 166 -3.00 -1.03 -13.75
N ASP A 167 -1.93 -0.28 -14.03
CA ASP A 167 -0.96 -0.55 -15.11
C ASP A 167 0.29 -1.27 -14.58
N SER A 168 0.73 -0.94 -13.37
CA SER A 168 1.82 -1.65 -12.72
C SER A 168 1.81 -1.46 -11.22
N ARG A 169 2.41 -2.41 -10.50
CA ARG A 169 2.69 -2.28 -9.07
C ARG A 169 4.07 -2.82 -8.71
N GLN A 170 4.79 -2.04 -7.94
CA GLN A 170 5.97 -2.47 -7.20
C GLN A 170 5.62 -2.63 -5.72
N THR A 171 5.70 -3.86 -5.22
CA THR A 171 5.59 -4.15 -3.79
C THR A 171 6.96 -4.07 -3.16
N VAL A 172 7.18 -3.03 -2.36
CA VAL A 172 8.40 -2.78 -1.61
C VAL A 172 8.20 -3.30 -0.19
N PRO A 173 8.87 -4.39 0.22
CA PRO A 173 8.79 -4.85 1.59
C PRO A 173 9.53 -3.89 2.52
N ASP A 174 8.89 -3.42 3.58
CA ASP A 174 9.55 -2.59 4.59
C ASP A 174 10.15 -3.47 5.68
N TYR A 175 9.35 -4.36 6.28
CA TYR A 175 9.83 -5.38 7.20
C TYR A 175 8.85 -6.55 7.34
N ARG A 176 9.35 -7.69 7.84
CA ARG A 176 8.51 -8.82 8.24
C ARG A 176 9.01 -9.43 9.54
N ARG A 177 8.07 -9.95 10.33
CA ARG A 177 8.33 -10.78 11.51
C ARG A 177 7.70 -12.14 11.29
N ILE A 178 8.42 -13.19 11.63
CA ILE A 178 7.93 -14.57 11.61
C ILE A 178 8.03 -15.10 13.04
N SER A 179 6.95 -15.67 13.54
CA SER A 179 6.90 -16.40 14.80
C SER A 179 6.46 -17.82 14.53
N TYR A 180 7.11 -18.78 15.18
CA TYR A 180 6.73 -20.19 15.09
C TYR A 180 5.73 -20.52 16.19
N VAL A 181 4.64 -21.19 15.82
CA VAL A 181 3.59 -21.61 16.75
C VAL A 181 3.28 -23.08 16.54
N SER A 182 3.05 -23.80 17.63
CA SER A 182 2.74 -25.23 17.55
C SER A 182 1.34 -25.44 16.95
N ALA A 183 1.14 -26.55 16.26
CA ALA A 183 -0.19 -26.95 15.77
C ALA A 183 -1.19 -27.13 16.93
N GLU A 184 -0.72 -27.51 18.12
CA GLU A 184 -1.52 -27.60 19.32
C GLU A 184 -2.02 -26.22 19.80
N ASP A 185 -1.15 -25.21 19.83
CA ASP A 185 -1.54 -23.85 20.18
C ASP A 185 -2.50 -23.26 19.16
N VAL A 186 -2.27 -23.51 17.86
CA VAL A 186 -3.22 -23.13 16.81
C VAL A 186 -4.59 -23.71 17.09
N LYS A 187 -4.68 -25.02 17.39
CA LYS A 187 -5.95 -25.68 17.71
C LYS A 187 -6.62 -25.13 18.97
N LYS A 188 -5.86 -24.74 19.99
CA LYS A 188 -6.38 -24.33 21.30
C LYS A 188 -6.70 -22.83 21.41
N ARG A 189 -5.99 -21.98 20.65
CA ARG A 189 -5.96 -20.52 20.88
C ARG A 189 -6.38 -19.69 19.67
N TYR A 190 -6.48 -20.28 18.48
CA TYR A 190 -6.85 -19.55 17.27
C TYR A 190 -8.27 -19.93 16.85
N GLU A 191 -9.07 -18.91 16.54
CA GLU A 191 -10.35 -19.08 15.85
C GLU A 191 -10.13 -18.72 14.38
N VAL A 192 -10.12 -19.75 13.53
CA VAL A 192 -9.95 -19.57 12.09
C VAL A 192 -11.31 -19.75 11.44
N ALA A 193 -11.88 -18.64 10.95
CA ALA A 193 -13.13 -18.68 10.23
C ALA A 193 -12.99 -19.50 8.93
N PRO A 194 -14.02 -20.25 8.53
CA PRO A 194 -14.01 -20.96 7.25
C PRO A 194 -13.86 -19.97 6.10
N ARG A 195 -13.10 -20.36 5.07
CA ARG A 195 -13.02 -19.61 3.82
C ARG A 195 -14.26 -19.87 2.99
N LEU A 196 -15.25 -18.99 3.12
CA LEU A 196 -16.55 -19.17 2.47
C LEU A 196 -16.55 -18.78 0.99
N GLY A 197 -15.49 -18.15 0.48
CA GLY A 197 -15.46 -17.65 -0.90
C GLY A 197 -16.70 -16.79 -1.19
N LYS A 198 -17.44 -17.10 -2.26
CA LYS A 198 -18.69 -16.41 -2.62
C LYS A 198 -19.83 -16.54 -1.60
N ALA A 199 -19.77 -17.51 -0.69
CA ALA A 199 -20.73 -17.65 0.41
C ALA A 199 -20.41 -16.73 1.60
N ASP A 200 -19.34 -15.91 1.53
CA ASP A 200 -19.08 -14.88 2.52
C ASP A 200 -20.27 -13.89 2.57
N PRO A 201 -20.80 -13.53 3.76
CA PRO A 201 -21.99 -12.69 3.90
C PRO A 201 -21.90 -11.34 3.21
N SER A 202 -20.67 -10.82 3.02
CA SER A 202 -20.48 -9.56 2.33
C SER A 202 -20.76 -9.63 0.83
N TYR A 203 -20.83 -10.81 0.19
CA TYR A 203 -21.30 -10.85 -1.21
C TYR A 203 -22.80 -10.59 -1.30
N ALA A 204 -23.59 -11.17 -0.41
CA ALA A 204 -25.03 -10.89 -0.34
C ALA A 204 -25.28 -9.39 -0.08
N LEU A 205 -24.60 -8.82 0.93
CA LEU A 205 -24.75 -7.41 1.29
C LEU A 205 -24.48 -6.43 0.14
N PHE A 206 -23.53 -6.74 -0.74
CA PHE A 206 -23.16 -5.88 -1.87
C PHE A 206 -23.86 -6.27 -3.19
N GLY A 207 -24.52 -7.44 -3.24
CA GLY A 207 -25.22 -7.96 -4.41
C GLY A 207 -26.71 -7.59 -4.48
N GLU A 208 -27.28 -7.06 -3.41
CA GLU A 208 -28.69 -6.61 -3.34
C GLU A 208 -28.91 -5.18 -3.89
N LYS A 209 -28.06 -4.68 -4.79
CA LYS A 209 -28.20 -3.38 -5.45
C LYS A 209 -28.32 -3.49 -6.95
#